data_AF-A0A8S3H906-F1
#
_entry.id   AF-A0A8S3H906-F1
#
_cell.length_a   1.000
_cell.length_b   1.000
_cell.length_c   1.000
_cell.angle_alpha   90.00
_cell.angle_beta   90.00
_cell.angle_gamma   90.00
#
_symmetry.space_group_name_H-M   'P 1'
#
loop_
_entity.id
_entity.type
_entity.pdbx_description
1 polymer ?
#
loop_
_entity_poly.entity_id
_entity_poly.type
_entity_poly.pdbx_seq_one_letter_code
_entity_poly.pdbx_strand_id
1 'polypeptide(L)' 'IYYGNIERTRQGARFYAQNNNGRNYFKDYLYIHQVLGLTIQIGNTNVIVHLTPIKDLEIMIMDEKLNRNFYKALHLVLR' A
#
# COMPACT_ATOMS: atom_id res chain seq x y z
N ILE A 1 16.38 7.21 -15.60
CA ILE A 1 15.10 7.65 -14.99
C ILE A 1 14.29 6.39 -14.68
N TYR A 2 14.51 5.74 -13.54
CA TYR A 2 13.82 4.46 -13.19
C TYR A 2 13.10 4.51 -11.82
N TYR A 3 13.26 5.61 -11.07
CA TYR A 3 12.68 5.80 -9.72
C TYR A 3 11.70 6.98 -9.61
N GLY A 4 11.32 7.62 -10.73
CA GLY A 4 10.51 8.84 -10.70
C GLY A 4 9.17 8.68 -9.97
N ASN A 5 8.53 7.52 -10.14
CA ASN A 5 7.27 7.22 -9.46
C ASN A 5 7.46 7.01 -7.94
N ILE A 6 8.52 6.29 -7.55
CA ILE A 6 8.84 6.06 -6.14
C ILE A 6 9.15 7.39 -5.44
N GLU A 7 9.93 8.25 -6.09
CA GLU A 7 10.25 9.58 -5.56
C GLU A 7 9.01 10.48 -5.50
N ARG A 8 8.15 10.46 -6.52
CA ARG A 8 6.86 11.19 -6.51
C ARG A 8 5.97 10.73 -5.35
N THR A 9 5.84 9.43 -5.13
CA THR A 9 5.09 8.87 -3.99
C THR A 9 5.70 9.29 -2.66
N ARG A 10 7.04 9.26 -2.55
CA ARG A 10 7.76 9.69 -1.34
C ARG A 10 7.52 11.17 -1.04
N GLN A 11 7.59 12.04 -2.05
CA GLN A 11 7.33 13.47 -1.89
C GLN A 11 5.86 13.75 -1.58
N GLY A 12 4.93 13.04 -2.23
CA GLY A 12 3.50 13.12 -1.93
C GLY A 12 3.18 12.73 -0.49
N ALA A 13 3.76 11.63 0.01
CA ALA A 13 3.58 11.20 1.40
C ALA A 13 4.15 12.22 2.41
N ARG A 14 5.31 12.85 2.10
CA ARG A 14 5.86 13.94 2.92
C ARG A 14 4.97 15.17 2.92
N PHE A 15 4.50 15.58 1.74
CA PHE A 15 3.57 16.71 1.61
C PHE A 15 2.27 16.44 2.38
N TYR A 16 1.71 15.24 2.28
CA TYR A 16 0.55 14.84 3.07
C TYR A 16 0.80 14.99 4.57
N ALA A 17 1.90 14.44 5.08
CA ALA A 17 2.23 14.55 6.50
C ALA A 17 2.39 16.01 6.95
N GLN A 18 3.05 16.86 6.16
CA GLN A 18 3.21 18.29 6.46
C GLN A 18 1.87 19.04 6.56
N ASN A 19 0.90 18.69 5.72
CA ASN A 19 -0.40 19.35 5.67
C ASN A 19 -1.48 18.69 6.56
N ASN A 20 -1.19 17.54 7.16
CA ASN A 20 -2.16 16.76 7.95
C ASN A 20 -1.61 16.41 9.34
N ASN A 21 -0.96 17.37 10.02
CA ASN A 21 -0.47 17.23 11.41
C ASN A 21 0.42 16.00 11.64
N GLY A 22 1.27 15.64 10.68
CA GLY A 22 2.18 14.50 10.79
C GLY A 22 1.54 13.13 10.57
N ARG A 23 0.28 13.06 10.10
CA ARG A 23 -0.37 11.78 9.79
C ARG A 23 0.40 10.99 8.72
N ASN A 24 0.37 9.67 8.85
CA ASN A 24 1.02 8.78 7.92
C ASN A 24 0.09 8.47 6.73
N TYR A 25 0.47 8.97 5.56
CA TYR A 25 -0.26 8.77 4.31
C TYR A 25 -0.65 7.31 4.05
N PHE A 26 0.27 6.35 4.25
CA PHE A 26 0.02 4.94 3.96
C PHE A 26 -0.94 4.29 4.98
N LYS A 27 -0.93 4.74 6.24
CA LYS A 27 -1.90 4.27 7.24
C LYS A 27 -3.31 4.72 6.90
N ASP A 28 -3.46 6.00 6.54
CA ASP A 28 -4.76 6.55 6.14
C ASP A 28 -5.24 5.95 4.81
N TYR A 29 -4.32 5.73 3.87
CA TYR A 29 -4.59 5.02 2.63
C TYR A 29 -5.12 3.60 2.89
N LEU A 30 -4.42 2.81 3.74
CA LEU A 30 -4.84 1.47 4.11
C LEU A 30 -6.22 1.48 4.77
N TYR A 31 -6.44 2.40 5.71
CA TYR A 31 -7.71 2.53 6.42
C TYR A 31 -8.90 2.76 5.47
N ILE A 32 -8.75 3.66 4.50
CA ILE A 32 -9.80 3.92 3.50
C ILE A 32 -10.12 2.65 2.69
N HIS A 33 -9.10 1.92 2.24
CA HIS A 33 -9.30 0.70 1.47
C HIS A 33 -9.94 -0.42 2.32
N GLN A 34 -9.59 -0.49 3.61
CA GLN A 34 -10.23 -1.43 4.55
C GLN A 34 -11.71 -1.14 4.72
N VAL A 35 -12.08 0.13 4.90
CA VAL A 35 -13.50 0.54 5.03
C VAL A 35 -14.29 0.24 3.75
N LEU A 36 -13.66 0.32 2.58
CA LEU A 36 -14.28 0.00 1.30
C LEU A 36 -14.32 -1.51 0.99
N GLY A 37 -13.77 -2.37 1.86
CA GLY A 37 -13.68 -3.82 1.61
C GLY A 37 -12.70 -4.20 0.49
N LEU A 38 -11.77 -3.31 0.14
CA LEU A 38 -10.78 -3.48 -0.94
C LEU A 38 -9.45 -4.04 -0.43
N THR A 39 -9.46 -4.67 0.74
CA THR A 39 -8.27 -5.22 1.37
C THR A 39 -8.48 -6.64 1.84
N ILE A 40 -7.45 -7.45 1.67
CA ILE A 40 -7.35 -8.80 2.23
C ILE A 40 -6.20 -8.80 3.23
N GLN A 41 -6.46 -9.26 4.45
CA GLN A 41 -5.44 -9.38 5.50
C GLN A 41 -4.93 -10.82 5.59
N ILE A 42 -3.62 -11.00 5.50
CA ILE A 42 -2.93 -12.28 5.66
C ILE A 42 -2.00 -12.15 6.86
N GLY A 43 -2.47 -12.57 8.04
CA GLY A 43 -1.76 -12.31 9.30
C GLY A 43 -1.63 -10.81 9.56
N ASN A 44 -0.41 -10.29 9.58
CA ASN A 44 -0.14 -8.84 9.75
C ASN A 44 0.07 -8.10 8.42
N THR A 45 0.12 -8.83 7.30
CA THR A 45 0.31 -8.26 5.98
C THR A 45 -1.03 -7.87 5.38
N ASN A 46 -1.11 -6.67 4.79
CA ASN A 46 -2.28 -6.19 4.09
C ASN A 46 -2.04 -6.25 2.59
N VAL A 47 -2.94 -6.90 1.85
CA VAL A 47 -3.01 -6.86 0.39
C VAL A 47 -4.12 -5.90 0.02
N ILE A 48 -3.82 -4.89 -0.78
CA ILE A 48 -4.72 -3.80 -1.12
C ILE A 48 -4.95 -3.81 -2.63
N VAL A 49 -6.21 -3.79 -3.05
CA VAL A 49 -6.58 -3.61 -4.45
C VAL A 49 -6.57 -2.12 -4.76
N HIS A 50 -5.89 -1.71 -5.84
CA HIS A 50 -5.78 -0.30 -6.18
C HIS A 50 -7.13 0.25 -6.65
N LEU A 51 -7.59 1.37 -6.06
CA LEU A 51 -8.87 1.99 -6.44
C LEU A 51 -8.86 2.56 -7.87
N THR A 52 -7.72 3.13 -8.28
CA THR A 52 -7.49 3.69 -9.62
C THR A 52 -6.26 3.02 -10.24
N PRO A 53 -6.39 1.77 -10.70
CA PRO A 53 -5.27 1.02 -11.26
C PRO A 53 -4.78 1.67 -12.56
N ILE A 54 -3.46 1.73 -12.76
CA ILE A 54 -2.86 2.12 -14.05
C ILE A 54 -2.83 0.91 -15.00
N LYS A 55 -2.71 -0.30 -14.43
CA LYS A 55 -2.75 -1.58 -15.13
C LYS A 55 -3.81 -2.49 -14.52
N ASP A 56 -4.40 -3.36 -15.34
CA ASP A 56 -5.35 -4.36 -14.84
C ASP A 56 -4.76 -5.16 -13.67
N LEU A 57 -5.58 -5.36 -12.62
CA LEU A 57 -5.25 -6.13 -11.42
C LEU A 57 -4.07 -5.57 -10.60
N GLU A 58 -3.83 -4.26 -10.64
CA GLU A 58 -2.82 -3.63 -9.80
C GLU A 58 -3.15 -3.77 -8.31
N ILE A 59 -2.19 -4.35 -7.58
CA ILE A 59 -2.29 -4.72 -6.17
C ILE A 59 -1.04 -4.28 -5.43
N MET A 60 -1.23 -3.81 -4.20
CA MET A 60 -0.16 -3.34 -3.34
C MET A 60 -0.14 -4.17 -2.06
N ILE A 61 1.02 -4.76 -1.75
CA ILE A 61 1.24 -5.51 -0.52
C ILE A 61 2.00 -4.62 0.46
N MET A 62 1.43 -4.41 1.65
CA MET A 62 2.03 -3.62 2.72
C MET A 62 2.22 -4.43 3.99
N ASP A 63 3.40 -4.30 4.58
CA ASP A 63 3.71 -4.76 5.93
C ASP A 63 4.75 -3.81 6.54
N GLU A 64 4.77 -3.69 7.87
CA GLU A 64 5.78 -2.90 8.58
C GLU A 64 7.16 -3.57 8.53
N LYS A 65 7.20 -4.90 8.39
CA LYS A 65 8.44 -5.68 8.34
C LYS A 65 8.34 -6.83 7.34
N LEU A 66 9.46 -7.13 6.69
CA LEU A 66 9.59 -8.32 5.86
C LEU A 66 9.52 -9.57 6.76
N ASN A 67 8.44 -10.35 6.61
CA ASN A 67 8.17 -11.51 7.46
C ASN A 67 7.53 -12.66 6.66
N ARG A 68 7.31 -13.81 7.29
CA ARG A 68 6.73 -14.99 6.62
C ARG A 68 5.33 -14.74 6.03
N ASN A 69 4.52 -13.87 6.65
CA ASN A 69 3.20 -13.52 6.13
C ASN A 69 3.30 -12.68 4.86
N PHE A 70 4.30 -11.79 4.78
CA PHE A 70 4.56 -11.03 3.56
C PHE A 70 4.89 -11.94 2.38
N TYR A 71 5.78 -12.92 2.58
CA TYR A 71 6.11 -13.89 1.53
C TYR A 71 4.92 -14.76 1.13
N LYS A 72 4.06 -15.14 2.08
CA LYS A 72 2.81 -15.86 1.79
C LYS A 72 1.85 -15.01 0.96
N ALA A 73 1.67 -13.74 1.33
CA ALA A 73 0.83 -12.81 0.59
C ALA A 73 1.33 -12.62 -0.85
N LEU A 74 2.65 -12.42 -1.00
CA LEU A 74 3.29 -12.33 -2.31
C LEU A 74 3.06 -13.59 -3.16
N HIS A 75 3.23 -14.78 -2.57
CA HIS A 75 3.00 -16.03 -3.28
C HIS A 75 1.54 -16.22 -3.71
N LEU A 76 0.58 -15.84 -2.85
CA LEU A 76 -0.85 -15.94 -3.16
C LEU A 76 -1.28 -14.98 -4.27
N VAL A 77 -0.68 -13.80 -4.30
CA VAL A 77 -0.96 -12.77 -5.31
C VAL A 77 -0.41 -13.12 -6.69
N LEU A 78 0.77 -13.75 -6.75
CA LEU A 78 1.44 -14.08 -8.02
C LEU A 78 1.05 -15.45 -8.60
N ARG A 79 0.19 -16.20 -7.91
CA ARG A 79 -0.27 -17.52 -8.36
C ARG A 79 -1.36 -17.39 -9.41
#